data_AF-A0A497KCC2-F1
#
_entry.id   AF-A0A497KCC2-F1
#
_cell.length_a   1.000
_cell.length_b   1.000
_cell.length_c   1.000
_cell.angle_alpha   90.00
_cell.angle_beta   90.00
_cell.angle_gamma   90.00
#
_symmetry.space_group_name_H-M   'P 1'
#
loop_
_entity.id
_entity.type
_entity.pdbx_description
1 polymer ?
#
loop_
_entity_poly.entity_id
_entity_poly.type
_entity_poly.pdbx_seq_one_letter_code
_entity_poly.pdbx_strand_id
1 'polypeptide(L)' 'MRVKVNFEDLGVTHRRGEFSCFSCRVPLPVPVDTSRARARFRRGILEITLPRKRGYEIKVE' A
#
# COMPACT_ATOMS: atom_id res chain seq x y z
N MET A 1 -16.32 2.71 -2.45
CA MET A 1 -16.59 3.40 -1.17
C MET A 1 -15.66 4.60 -1.09
N ARG A 2 -16.11 5.81 -1.47
CA ARG A 2 -15.33 7.05 -1.33
C ARG A 2 -15.73 7.70 -0.01
N VAL A 3 -15.14 7.25 1.10
CA VAL A 3 -15.23 8.01 2.34
C VAL A 3 -14.33 9.23 2.13
N LYS A 4 -14.93 10.41 2.05
CA LYS A 4 -14.21 11.68 2.05
C LYS A 4 -13.70 11.89 3.47
N VAL A 5 -12.38 11.85 3.66
CA VAL A 5 -11.77 12.26 4.91
C VAL A 5 -11.52 13.75 4.81
N ASN A 6 -11.81 14.52 5.85
CA ASN A 6 -11.58 15.95 5.94
C ASN A 6 -10.47 16.23 6.97
N PHE A 7 -9.92 17.43 6.94
CA PHE A 7 -8.96 17.86 7.97
C PHE A 7 -9.54 17.80 9.40
N GLU A 8 -10.84 18.06 9.55
CA GLU A 8 -11.54 17.99 10.83
C GLU A 8 -11.61 16.56 11.39
N ASP A 9 -11.75 15.55 10.52
CA ASP A 9 -11.72 14.12 10.91
C ASP A 9 -10.36 13.70 11.50
N LEU A 10 -9.30 14.49 11.22
CA LEU A 10 -7.94 14.31 11.73
C LEU A 10 -7.60 15.31 12.87
N GLY A 11 -8.56 16.09 13.36
CA GLY A 11 -8.36 17.08 14.42
C GLY A 11 -7.66 18.38 13.99
N VAL A 12 -7.53 18.64 12.68
CA VAL A 12 -6.90 19.85 12.13
C VAL A 12 -7.97 20.93 11.90
N THR A 13 -8.07 21.90 12.81
CA THR A 13 -9.14 22.92 12.81
C THR A 13 -8.83 24.20 12.03
N HIS A 14 -7.55 24.43 11.71
CA HIS A 14 -7.09 25.66 11.05
C HIS A 14 -6.99 25.52 9.52
N ARG A 15 -7.32 24.36 8.95
CA ARG A 15 -7.31 24.09 7.50
C ARG A 15 -8.63 23.44 7.07
N ARG A 16 -9.09 23.76 5.85
CA ARG A 16 -10.26 23.14 5.22
C ARG A 16 -9.86 22.42 3.94
N GLY A 17 -10.51 21.30 3.64
CA GLY A 17 -10.26 20.49 2.46
C GLY A 17 -10.61 19.02 2.64
N GLU A 18 -10.78 18.31 1.52
CA GLU A 18 -11.04 16.88 1.47
C GLU A 18 -9.80 16.11 0.99
N PHE A 19 -9.56 14.94 1.58
CA PHE A 19 -8.63 13.94 1.07
C PHE A 19 -9.34 13.09 0.03
N SER A 20 -8.98 13.31 -1.23
CA SER A 20 -9.48 12.52 -2.37
C SER A 20 -8.61 11.30 -2.67
N CYS A 21 -7.42 11.19 -2.07
CA CYS A 21 -6.47 10.09 -2.26
C CYS A 21 -5.71 9.73 -0.97
N PHE A 22 -5.33 8.46 -0.87
CA PHE A 22 -4.38 7.97 0.13
C PHE A 22 -3.11 7.52 -0.58
N SER A 23 -1.96 7.99 -0.12
CA SER A 23 -0.65 7.60 -0.64
C SER A 23 0.24 7.20 0.53
N CYS A 24 0.74 5.97 0.49
CA CYS A 24 1.69 5.45 1.47
C CYS A 24 2.84 4.79 0.72
N ARG A 25 4.08 5.11 1.11
CA ARG A 25 5.29 4.44 0.61
C ARG A 25 5.92 3.68 1.77
N VAL A 26 6.08 2.37 1.59
CA VAL A 26 6.67 1.48 2.60
C VAL A 26 7.90 0.80 1.99
N PRO A 27 9.09 0.89 2.60
CA PRO A 27 10.25 0.15 2.14
C PRO A 27 10.04 -1.35 2.34
N LEU A 28 10.34 -2.15 1.31
CA LEU A 28 10.21 -3.59 1.39
C LEU A 28 11.47 -4.21 1.99
N PRO A 29 11.37 -5.09 3.00
CA PRO A 29 12.54 -5.65 3.68
C PRO A 29 13.29 -6.68 2.82
N VAL A 30 12.68 -7.17 1.74
CA VAL A 30 13.24 -8.19 0.85
C VAL A 30 12.81 -7.95 -0.60
N PRO A 31 13.55 -8.47 -1.60
CA PRO A 31 13.11 -8.45 -2.99
C PRO A 31 11.80 -9.22 -3.19
N VAL A 32 10.82 -8.57 -3.82
CA VAL A 32 9.52 -9.15 -4.14
C VAL A 32 9.28 -9.19 -5.64
N ASP A 33 8.38 -10.07 -6.07
CA ASP A 33 7.87 -10.15 -7.42
C ASP A 33 6.54 -9.38 -7.51
N THR A 34 6.62 -8.13 -7.94
CA THR A 34 5.47 -7.23 -8.06
C THR A 34 4.48 -7.66 -9.15
N SER A 35 4.94 -8.42 -10.16
CA SER A 35 4.07 -8.91 -11.25
C SER A 35 2.99 -9.89 -10.74
N ARG A 36 3.25 -10.55 -9.61
CA ARG A 36 2.34 -11.50 -8.95
C ARG A 36 1.73 -10.95 -7.66
N ALA A 37 1.78 -9.63 -7.44
CA ALA A 37 1.12 -9.00 -6.31
C ALA A 37 -0.39 -9.25 -6.35
N ARG A 38 -1.00 -9.46 -5.18
CA ARG A 38 -2.46 -9.61 -5.04
C ARG A 38 -2.98 -8.63 -4.00
N ALA A 39 -4.08 -7.96 -4.29
CA ALA A 39 -4.77 -7.06 -3.36
C ALA A 39 -6.17 -7.59 -3.05
N ARG A 40 -6.59 -7.47 -1.78
CA ARG A 40 -7.94 -7.80 -1.31
C ARG A 40 -8.40 -6.71 -0.34
N PHE A 41 -9.68 -6.36 -0.41
CA PHE A 41 -10.29 -5.45 0.54
C PHE A 41 -11.41 -6.16 1.29
N ARG A 42 -11.25 -6.32 2.61
CA ARG A 42 -12.22 -7.02 3.46
C ARG A 42 -12.31 -6.34 4.82
N ARG A 43 -13.54 -6.18 5.33
CA ARG A 43 -13.82 -5.59 6.67
C ARG A 43 -13.13 -4.23 6.89
N GLY A 44 -13.04 -3.40 5.85
CA GLY A 44 -12.40 -2.08 5.93
C GLY A 44 -10.87 -2.08 5.82
N ILE A 45 -10.24 -3.25 5.64
CA ILE A 45 -8.78 -3.39 5.60
C ILE A 45 -8.34 -3.75 4.18
N LEU A 46 -7.30 -3.05 3.69
CA LEU A 46 -6.60 -3.39 2.45
C LEU A 46 -5.46 -4.37 2.76
N GLU A 47 -5.60 -5.60 2.29
CA GLU A 47 -4.57 -6.63 2.36
C GLU A 47 -3.82 -6.70 1.03
N ILE A 48 -2.48 -6.57 1.08
CA ILE A 48 -1.60 -6.70 -0.09
C ILE A 48 -0.65 -7.88 0.17
N THR A 49 -0.74 -8.92 -0.66
CA THR A 49 0.18 -10.06 -0.62
C THR A 49 1.26 -9.89 -1.70
N LEU A 50 2.51 -9.81 -1.28
CA LEU A 50 3.68 -9.68 -2.16
C LEU A 50 4.53 -10.97 -2.11
N PRO A 51 4.54 -11.79 -3.17
CA PRO A 51 5.42 -12.96 -3.23
C PRO A 51 6.89 -12.54 -3.23
N ARG A 52 7.72 -13.24 -2.46
CA ARG A 52 9.19 -13.07 -2.55
C ARG A 52 9.68 -13.55 -3.91
N LYS A 53 10.75 -12.93 -4.44
CA LYS A 53 11.47 -13.51 -5.58
C LYS A 53 12.04 -14.88 -5.16
N ARG A 54 11.82 -15.91 -5.98
CA ARG A 54 12.35 -17.27 -5.72
C ARG A 54 13.60 -17.50 -6.56
N GLY A 55 14.67 -17.93 -5.90
CA GLY A 55 15.94 -18.26 -6.54
C GLY A 55 16.69 -17.04 -7.07
N TYR A 56 18.00 -17.21 -7.20
CA TYR A 56 18.85 -16.38 -8.04
C TYR A 56 19.49 -17.31 -9.05
N GLU A 57 19.67 -16.83 -10.27
CA GLU A 57 20.35 -17.60 -11.31
C GLU A 57 21.83 -17.68 -10.92
N ILE A 58 22.32 -18.88 -10.63
CA ILE A 58 23.74 -19.13 -10.40
C ILE A 58 24.34 -19.39 -11.77
N LYS A 59 25.14 -18.45 -12.27
CA LYS A 59 25.99 -18.72 -13.43
C LYS A 59 27.10 -19.68 -12.97
N VAL A 60 27.11 -20.88 -13.52
CA VAL A 60 28.18 -21.86 -13.34
C VAL A 60 29.18 -21.63 -14.47
N GLU A 61 30.46 -21.43 -14.14
CA GLU A 61 31.58 -21.35 -15.10
C GLU A 61 31.97 -22.75 -15.63
#